data_AF-A0A7V7PK64-F1
#
_entry.id   AF-A0A7V7PK64-F1
#
_cell.length_a   1.000
_cell.length_b   1.000
_cell.length_c   1.000
_cell.angle_alpha   90.00
_cell.angle_beta   90.00
_cell.angle_gamma   90.00
#
_symmetry.space_group_name_H-M   'P 1'
#
loop_
_entity.id
_entity.type
_entity.pdbx_description
1 polymer ?
#
loop_
_entity_poly.entity_id
_entity_poly.type
_entity_poly.pdbx_seq_one_letter_code
_entity_poly.pdbx_strand_id
1 'polypeptide(L)' 'MRKGLAIRVRCPCGVDRLHLAHDLYGYIAPGGEVEELRWRCLSCGERATYVRWVLVQDINRHLVEPWAPPAGTRRWY' A
#
# COMPACT_ATOMS: atom_id res chain seq x y z
N MET A 1 12.72 -10.88 0.09
CA MET A 1 11.95 -9.63 0.30
C MET A 1 12.90 -8.44 0.12
N ARG A 2 12.62 -7.50 -0.78
CA ARG A 2 13.48 -6.32 -0.99
C ARG A 2 13.32 -5.37 0.21
N LYS A 3 14.35 -5.24 1.05
CA LYS A 3 14.35 -4.31 2.19
C LYS A 3 14.26 -2.87 1.67
N GLY A 4 13.38 -2.06 2.25
CA GLY A 4 13.25 -0.64 1.90
C GLY A 4 12.29 -0.30 0.76
N LEU A 5 11.36 -1.20 0.41
CA LEU A 5 10.29 -0.93 -0.56
C LEU A 5 8.96 -0.67 0.16
N ALA A 6 8.20 0.33 -0.28
CA ALA A 6 6.86 0.64 0.20
C ALA A 6 5.93 0.97 -0.98
N ILE A 7 4.63 0.82 -0.78
CA ILE A 7 3.62 1.33 -1.70
C ILE A 7 3.17 2.68 -1.19
N ARG A 8 3.24 3.70 -2.06
CA ARG A 8 2.59 4.99 -1.84
C ARG A 8 1.18 4.92 -2.38
N VAL A 9 0.21 5.18 -1.52
CA VAL A 9 -1.22 5.24 -1.85
C VAL A 9 -1.69 6.65 -1.60
N ARG A 10 -2.12 7.34 -2.66
CA ARG A 10 -2.71 8.68 -2.57
C ARG A 10 -4.18 8.64 -2.96
N CYS A 11 -4.98 9.21 -2.08
CA CYS A 11 -6.41 9.35 -2.25
C CYS A 11 -6.76 10.77 -2.72
N PRO A 12 -7.81 10.96 -3.54
CA PRO A 12 -8.33 12.28 -3.90
C PRO A 12 -8.76 13.12 -2.68
N CYS A 13 -9.13 12.49 -1.55
CA CYS A 13 -9.46 13.21 -0.32
C CYS A 13 -8.26 13.90 0.37
N GLY A 14 -7.04 13.78 -0.19
CA GLY A 14 -5.82 14.41 0.33
C GLY A 14 -4.97 13.49 1.21
N VAL A 15 -5.46 12.29 1.54
CA VAL A 15 -4.69 11.29 2.30
C VAL A 15 -3.58 10.70 1.44
N ASP A 16 -2.35 10.76 1.92
CA ASP A 16 -1.14 10.20 1.30
C ASP A 16 -0.46 9.29 2.33
N ARG A 17 -0.41 7.99 2.03
CA ARG A 17 0.10 6.96 2.96
C ARG A 17 1.13 6.08 2.31
N LEU A 18 2.06 5.60 3.13
CA LEU A 18 3.05 4.60 2.73
C LEU A 18 2.82 3.31 3.50
N HIS A 19 2.72 2.19 2.78
CA HIS A 19 2.59 0.86 3.34
C HIS A 19 3.83 0.04 2.98
N LEU A 20 4.49 -0.55 3.97
CA LEU A 20 5.72 -1.31 3.71
C LEU A 20 5.40 -2.56 2.89
N ALA A 21 6.29 -2.91 1.97
CA ALA A 21 6.15 -4.14 1.18
C ALA A 21 6.10 -5.40 2.07
N HIS A 22 6.72 -5.34 3.24
CA HIS A 22 6.68 -6.39 4.24
C HIS A 22 5.27 -6.64 4.79
N ASP A 23 4.52 -5.57 5.11
CA ASP A 23 3.17 -5.67 5.69
C ASP A 23 2.16 -6.25 4.70
N LEU A 24 2.41 -6.00 3.41
CA LEU A 24 1.55 -6.42 2.30
C LEU A 24 1.86 -7.83 1.80
N TYR A 25 2.89 -8.46 2.35
CA TYR A 25 3.29 -9.78 1.93
C TYR A 25 2.15 -10.76 2.08
N GLY A 26 1.81 -11.45 0.98
CA GLY A 26 0.74 -12.44 0.92
C GLY A 26 -0.64 -11.88 0.70
N TYR A 27 -0.82 -10.58 0.79
CA TYR A 27 -2.07 -9.93 0.42
C TYR A 27 -2.04 -9.45 -1.03
N ILE A 28 -0.84 -9.26 -1.58
CA ILE A 28 -0.60 -9.03 -3.00
C ILE A 28 -0.16 -10.36 -3.63
N ALA A 29 -0.87 -10.76 -4.70
CA ALA A 29 -0.53 -11.95 -5.45
C ALA A 29 0.90 -11.84 -6.04
N PRO A 30 1.67 -12.94 -6.13
CA PRO A 30 2.96 -12.94 -6.81
C PRO A 30 2.79 -12.47 -8.26
N GLY A 31 3.53 -11.43 -8.66
CA GLY A 31 3.39 -10.83 -10.00
C GLY A 31 2.19 -9.90 -10.17
N GLY A 32 1.36 -9.71 -9.13
CA GLY A 32 0.26 -8.75 -9.16
C GLY A 32 0.80 -7.32 -9.21
N GLU A 33 0.39 -6.57 -10.23
CA GLU A 33 0.74 -5.16 -10.35
C GLU A 33 -0.07 -4.34 -9.36
N VAL A 34 0.62 -3.62 -8.48
CA VAL A 34 -0.04 -2.85 -7.41
C VAL A 34 -0.87 -1.69 -7.94
N GLU A 35 -0.54 -1.20 -9.14
CA GLU A 35 -1.29 -0.20 -9.90
C GLU A 35 -2.65 -0.74 -10.37
N GLU A 36 -2.74 -2.04 -10.66
CA GLU A 36 -3.98 -2.70 -11.08
C GLU A 36 -4.89 -3.07 -9.91
N LEU A 37 -4.33 -3.16 -8.71
CA LEU A 37 -5.10 -3.43 -7.49
C LEU A 37 -6.04 -2.26 -7.17
N ARG A 38 -7.28 -2.57 -6.79
CA ARG A 38 -8.29 -1.57 -6.42
C ARG A 38 -8.11 -1.09 -4.98
N TRP A 39 -7.04 -0.35 -4.73
CA TRP A 39 -6.79 0.26 -3.42
C TRP A 39 -7.89 1.26 -3.06
N ARG A 40 -8.38 1.15 -1.83
CA ARG A 40 -9.34 2.09 -1.26
C ARG A 40 -8.72 2.81 -0.08
N CYS A 41 -9.01 4.08 0.04
CA CYS A 41 -8.64 4.87 1.20
C CYS A 41 -9.41 4.37 2.42
N LEU A 42 -8.69 4.04 3.50
CA LEU A 42 -9.32 3.64 4.76
C LEU A 42 -10.07 4.80 5.44
N SER A 43 -9.74 6.05 5.12
CA SER A 43 -10.36 7.23 5.72
C SER A 43 -11.70 7.61 5.07
N CYS A 44 -11.79 7.63 3.73
CA CYS A 44 -13.00 8.05 3.02
C CYS A 44 -13.68 6.93 2.20
N GLY A 45 -13.07 5.75 2.09
CA GLY A 45 -13.59 4.63 1.31
C GLY A 45 -13.44 4.77 -0.21
N GLU A 46 -13.04 5.93 -0.71
CA GLU A 46 -12.85 6.16 -2.15
C GLU A 46 -11.66 5.40 -2.71
N ARG A 47 -11.68 5.17 -4.03
CA ARG A 47 -10.58 4.53 -4.75
C ARG A 47 -9.37 5.45 -4.76
N ALA A 48 -8.20 4.91 -4.44
CA ALA A 48 -6.95 5.62 -4.59
C ALA A 48 -6.72 5.98 -6.06
N THR A 49 -6.29 7.22 -6.31
CA THR A 49 -6.00 7.73 -7.66
C THR A 49 -4.56 7.48 -8.07
N TYR A 50 -3.68 7.22 -7.11
CA TYR A 50 -2.27 6.94 -7.36
C TYR A 50 -1.76 5.87 -6.40
N VAL A 51 -1.17 4.82 -6.96
CA VAL A 51 -0.59 3.70 -6.22
C VAL A 51 0.70 3.30 -6.89
N ARG A 52 1.85 3.42 -6.23
CA ARG A 52 3.14 2.99 -6.81
C ARG A 52 4.10 2.45 -5.78
N TRP A 53 4.96 1.53 -6.23
CA TRP A 53 6.14 1.16 -5.48
C TRP A 53 7.13 2.32 -5.42
N VAL A 54 7.63 2.57 -4.23
CA VAL A 54 8.60 3.62 -3.91
C VAL A 54 9.64 3.09 -2.93
N LEU A 55 10.84 3.65 -2.98
CA LEU A 55 11.88 3.32 -2.03
C LEU A 55 11.70 4.16 -0.76
N VAL A 56 11.68 3.50 0.39
CA VAL A 56 11.49 4.14 1.70
C VAL A 56 12.62 5.11 2.03
N GLN A 57 13.82 4.89 1.49
CA GLN A 57 14.96 5.80 1.66
C GLN A 57 14.76 7.16 0.97
N ASP A 58 13.96 7.21 -0.09
CA ASP A 58 13.68 8.44 -0.85
C ASP A 58 12.49 9.23 -0.28
N ILE A 59 11.83 8.72 0.77
CA ILE A 59 10.61 9.33 1.31
C ILE A 59 10.72 9.51 2.83
N ASN A 60 10.06 10.56 3.30
CA ASN A 60 9.97 10.90 4.71
C ASN A 60 9.33 9.75 5.51
N ARG A 61 10.12 9.09 6.37
CA ARG A 61 9.71 7.91 7.15
C ARG A 61 8.50 8.16 8.05
N HIS A 62 8.22 9.43 8.37
CA HIS A 62 7.05 9.84 9.14
C HIS A 62 5.70 9.59 8.45
N LEU A 63 5.69 9.30 7.14
CA LEU A 63 4.49 8.95 6.37
C LEU A 63 4.22 7.45 6.32
N VAL A 64 5.09 6.62 6.92
CA VAL A 64 4.91 5.17 7.00
C VAL A 64 3.88 4.87 8.05
N GLU A 65 2.74 4.33 7.61
CA GLU A 65 1.69 3.85 8.50
C GLU A 65 1.61 2.33 8.39
N PRO A 66 1.65 1.59 9.51
CA PRO A 66 1.52 0.14 9.48
C PRO A 66 0.20 -0.23 8.81
N TRP A 67 0.29 -1.05 7.76
CA TRP A 67 -0.90 -1.51 7.06
C TRP A 67 -1.46 -2.74 7.74
N ALA A 68 -2.76 -2.70 8.05
CA ALA A 68 -3.50 -3.88 8.47
C ALA A 68 -4.48 -4.29 7.36
N PRO A 69 -4.58 -5.59 7.04
CA PRO A 69 -5.57 -6.06 6.09
C PRO A 69 -6.98 -5.82 6.63
N PRO A 70 -7.91 -5.31 5.81
CA PRO A 70 -9.33 -5.32 6.14
C PRO A 70 -9.81 -6.74 6.46
N ALA A 71 -10.79 -6.85 7.37
CA ALA A 71 -11.39 -8.15 7.71
C ALA A 71 -11.90 -8.87 6.44
N GLY A 72 -11.53 -10.15 6.29
CA GLY A 72 -11.89 -10.95 5.11
C GLY A 72 -10.90 -10.87 3.93
N THR A 73 -9.80 -10.12 4.04
CA THR A 73 -8.77 -10.10 2.99
C THR A 73 -8.06 -11.46 2.94
N ARG A 74 -8.14 -12.13 1.78
CA ARG A 74 -7.52 -13.44 1.57
C ARG A 74 -6.00 -13.30 1.50
N ARG A 75 -5.30 -14.02 2.38
CA ARG A 75 -3.86 -14.22 2.31
C ARG A 75 -3.57 -15.37 1.35
N TRP A 76 -2.62 -15.19 0.44
CA TRP A 76 -2.22 -16.14 -0.60
C TRP A 76 -1.15 -17.13 -0.13
N TYR A 77 -0.60 -16.97 1.07
CA TYR A 77 0.29 -17.94 1.72
C TYR A 77 -0.25 -18.40 3.07
#